data_AF-A0A4Y3RH27-F1
#
_entry.id   AF-A0A4Y3RH27-F1
#
_cell.length_a   1.000
_cell.length_b   1.000
_cell.length_c   1.000
_cell.angle_alpha   90.00
_cell.angle_beta   90.00
_cell.angle_gamma   90.00
#
_symmetry.space_group_name_H-M   'P 1'
#
loop_
_entity.id
_entity.type
_entity.pdbx_description
1 polymer ?
#
loop_
_entity_poly.entity_id
_entity_poly.type
_entity_poly.pdbx_seq_one_letter_code
_entity_poly.pdbx_strand_id
1 'polypeptide(L)'
;MFTSGWASGINAYAVVLLFGIFGATGLTDEVPESLQRTDVLVVAGVLFLCEAVADKIPYVDSAWDSVHTVIRPIAGAVVAALLAGQDGSLPQLAAGAVGGTTALLSHFVKAGTRMAVNTTPEPFSNVALSLAEDLGVAAIVTFAIFNPVAASIIAAVLLTLGLAILFFLAQKIRRFLRRRSQRREEKQLAYAGRRAARTQPPPDESDHF
;
A
#
# COMPACT_ATOMS: atom_id res chain seq x y z
N MET A 1 15.04 10.58 -4.73
CA MET A 1 14.39 9.65 -5.70
C MET A 1 13.68 8.48 -5.02
N PHE A 2 14.40 7.62 -4.29
CA PHE A 2 13.78 6.47 -3.61
C PHE A 2 12.78 6.90 -2.53
N THR A 3 13.20 7.79 -1.62
CA THR A 3 12.35 8.30 -0.52
C THR A 3 11.10 9.01 -1.01
N SER A 4 11.23 9.84 -2.05
CA SER A 4 10.09 10.53 -2.66
C SER A 4 9.11 9.53 -3.29
N GLY A 5 9.60 8.48 -3.96
CA GLY A 5 8.78 7.37 -4.42
C GLY A 5 8.04 6.67 -3.28
N TRP A 6 8.77 6.27 -2.23
CA TRP A 6 8.18 5.63 -1.04
C TRP A 6 7.06 6.48 -0.44
N ALA A 7 7.31 7.77 -0.25
CA ALA A 7 6.35 8.71 0.31
C ALA A 7 5.14 8.93 -0.61
N SER A 8 5.35 9.00 -1.94
CA SER A 8 4.24 9.16 -2.90
C SER A 8 3.29 7.97 -2.91
N GLY A 9 3.79 6.77 -2.63
CA GLY A 9 2.95 5.58 -2.42
C GLY A 9 2.02 5.68 -1.21
N ILE A 10 2.37 6.48 -0.20
CA ILE A 10 1.55 6.69 1.00
C ILE A 10 0.63 7.89 0.82
N ASN A 11 1.18 9.05 0.41
CA ASN A 11 0.46 10.28 0.10
C ASN A 11 1.18 11.09 -0.99
N ALA A 12 0.80 10.91 -2.26
CA ALA A 12 1.42 11.60 -3.39
C ALA A 12 1.19 13.12 -3.35
N TYR A 13 0.02 13.53 -2.89
CA TYR A 13 -0.36 14.95 -2.83
C TYR A 13 0.41 15.68 -1.75
N ALA A 14 0.59 15.07 -0.59
CA ALA A 14 1.46 15.59 0.47
C ALA A 14 2.90 15.77 -0.04
N VAL A 15 3.44 14.79 -0.77
CA VAL A 15 4.81 14.88 -1.32
C VAL A 15 4.95 16.06 -2.28
N VAL A 16 4.03 16.21 -3.23
CA VAL A 16 4.05 17.33 -4.19
C VAL A 16 3.90 18.66 -3.46
N LEU A 17 2.96 18.76 -2.52
CA LEU A 17 2.70 19.96 -1.74
C LEU A 17 3.93 20.36 -0.91
N LEU A 18 4.56 19.41 -0.21
CA LEU A 18 5.74 19.67 0.62
C LEU A 18 6.93 20.11 -0.21
N PHE A 19 7.30 19.35 -1.25
CA PHE A 19 8.41 19.74 -2.12
C PHE A 19 8.15 21.10 -2.76
N GLY A 20 6.96 21.30 -3.33
CA GLY A 20 6.63 22.57 -3.97
C GLY A 20 6.64 23.76 -3.01
N ILE A 21 6.18 23.61 -1.76
CA ILE A 21 6.30 24.66 -0.72
C ILE A 21 7.76 24.90 -0.34
N PHE A 22 8.56 23.86 -0.18
CA PHE A 22 9.98 24.01 0.17
C PHE A 22 10.78 24.70 -0.93
N GLY A 23 10.50 24.38 -2.19
CA GLY A 23 11.07 25.12 -3.32
C GLY A 23 10.57 26.56 -3.40
N ALA A 24 9.25 26.77 -3.33
CA ALA A 24 8.65 28.10 -3.48
C ALA A 24 9.03 29.08 -2.35
N THR A 25 9.32 28.58 -1.15
CA THR A 25 9.79 29.40 -0.02
C THR A 25 11.31 29.64 -0.02
N GLY A 26 12.05 29.02 -0.95
CA GLY A 26 13.52 29.09 -1.00
C GLY A 26 14.20 28.31 0.12
N LEU A 27 13.53 27.32 0.71
CA LEU A 27 14.13 26.46 1.73
C LEU A 27 15.21 25.54 1.11
N THR A 28 15.03 25.16 -0.16
CA THR A 28 16.01 24.42 -0.95
C THR A 28 15.86 24.71 -2.44
N ASP A 29 16.98 24.82 -3.15
CA ASP A 29 17.04 24.99 -4.60
C ASP A 29 17.04 23.65 -5.37
N GLU A 30 17.02 22.53 -4.64
CA GLU A 30 17.01 21.16 -5.18
C GLU A 30 15.62 20.73 -5.69
N VAL A 31 14.59 21.58 -5.52
CA VAL A 31 13.24 21.29 -5.99
C VAL A 31 13.00 21.90 -7.38
N PRO A 32 12.62 21.10 -8.40
CA PRO A 32 12.27 21.59 -9.73
C PRO A 32 11.15 22.65 -9.74
N GLU A 33 11.30 23.71 -10.54
CA GLU A 33 10.31 24.80 -10.66
C GLU A 33 8.90 24.29 -11.01
N SER A 34 8.80 23.20 -11.78
CA SER A 34 7.53 22.58 -12.14
C SER A 34 6.67 22.17 -10.94
N LEU A 35 7.28 21.77 -9.82
CA LEU A 35 6.56 21.42 -8.58
C LEU A 35 6.17 22.64 -7.74
N GLN A 36 6.84 23.77 -7.96
CA GLN A 36 6.63 25.01 -7.21
C GLN A 36 5.49 25.87 -7.74
N ARG A 37 4.96 25.54 -8.94
CA ARG A 37 3.90 26.33 -9.58
C ARG A 37 2.65 26.40 -8.70
N THR A 38 2.08 27.59 -8.57
CA THR A 38 0.91 27.85 -7.72
C THR A 38 -0.29 26.97 -8.09
N ASP A 39 -0.54 26.73 -9.37
CA ASP A 39 -1.64 25.87 -9.81
C ASP A 39 -1.44 24.41 -9.40
N VAL A 40 -0.21 23.89 -9.51
CA VAL A 40 0.16 22.55 -9.02
C VAL A 40 -0.03 22.44 -7.51
N LEU A 41 0.42 23.44 -6.75
CA LEU A 41 0.27 23.48 -5.30
C LEU A 41 -1.19 23.54 -4.86
N VAL A 42 -2.03 24.33 -5.53
CA VAL A 42 -3.47 24.41 -5.24
C VAL A 42 -4.14 23.06 -5.52
N VAL A 43 -3.87 22.43 -6.66
CA VAL A 43 -4.43 21.11 -6.99
C VAL A 43 -3.96 20.05 -6.00
N ALA A 44 -2.66 20.02 -5.68
CA ALA A 44 -2.11 19.09 -4.69
C ALA A 44 -2.72 19.32 -3.30
N GLY A 45 -2.91 20.57 -2.88
CA GLY A 45 -3.57 20.91 -1.61
C GLY A 45 -5.02 20.44 -1.55
N VAL A 46 -5.79 20.66 -2.62
CA VAL A 46 -7.18 20.17 -2.70
C VAL A 46 -7.23 18.65 -2.65
N LEU A 47 -6.40 17.96 -3.45
CA LEU A 47 -6.38 16.50 -3.49
C LEU A 47 -5.89 15.90 -2.18
N PHE A 48 -4.94 16.54 -1.50
CA PHE A 48 -4.52 16.17 -0.15
C PHE A 48 -5.68 16.27 0.85
N LEU A 49 -6.47 17.35 0.81
CA LEU A 49 -7.66 17.50 1.65
C LEU A 49 -8.73 16.45 1.32
N CYS A 50 -8.97 16.19 0.03
CA CYS A 50 -9.89 15.14 -0.41
C CYS A 50 -9.46 13.77 0.11
N GLU A 51 -8.17 13.43 0.03
CA GLU A 51 -7.61 12.19 0.55
C GLU A 51 -7.78 12.10 2.08
N ALA A 52 -7.44 13.17 2.80
CA ALA A 52 -7.61 13.23 4.24
C ALA A 52 -9.08 13.04 4.67
N VAL A 53 -10.05 13.46 3.86
CA VAL A 53 -11.48 13.21 4.11
C VAL A 53 -11.87 11.79 3.71
N ALA A 54 -11.45 11.32 2.53
CA ALA A 54 -11.75 9.98 2.01
C ALA A 54 -11.28 8.89 2.99
N ASP A 55 -10.11 9.07 3.58
CA ASP A 55 -9.50 8.17 4.55
C ASP A 55 -10.33 7.95 5.82
N LYS A 56 -11.27 8.84 6.12
CA LYS A 56 -12.12 8.78 7.32
C LYS A 56 -13.44 8.04 7.08
N ILE A 57 -13.82 7.84 5.82
CA ILE A 57 -15.09 7.24 5.45
C ILE A 57 -14.84 5.79 5.00
N PRO A 58 -15.33 4.77 5.73
CA PRO A 58 -15.19 3.38 5.33
C PRO A 58 -15.70 3.14 3.91
N TYR A 59 -15.04 2.25 3.17
CA TYR A 59 -15.31 1.89 1.77
C TYR A 59 -14.96 2.99 0.75
N VAL A 60 -15.15 4.26 1.08
CA VAL A 60 -14.66 5.38 0.25
C VAL A 60 -13.14 5.36 0.20
N ASP A 61 -12.48 5.09 1.33
CA ASP A 61 -11.04 4.87 1.43
C ASP A 61 -10.55 3.80 0.43
N SER A 62 -11.25 2.67 0.36
CA SER A 62 -10.89 1.53 -0.48
C SER A 62 -11.12 1.81 -1.97
N ALA A 63 -12.19 2.53 -2.30
CA ALA A 63 -12.45 2.99 -3.67
C ALA A 63 -11.39 4.02 -4.11
N TRP A 64 -11.04 4.95 -3.22
CA TRP A 64 -9.97 5.91 -3.43
C TRP A 64 -8.63 5.20 -3.66
N ASP A 65 -8.25 4.26 -2.80
CA ASP A 65 -7.01 3.47 -2.93
C ASP A 65 -6.96 2.64 -4.22
N SER A 66 -8.11 2.16 -4.70
CA SER A 66 -8.18 1.42 -5.98
C SER A 66 -7.77 2.30 -7.16
N VAL A 67 -8.30 3.52 -7.24
CA VAL A 67 -7.90 4.51 -8.26
C VAL A 67 -6.42 4.87 -8.11
N HIS A 68 -5.96 5.04 -6.88
CA HIS A 68 -4.60 5.48 -6.57
C HIS A 68 -3.53 4.40 -6.75
N THR A 69 -3.93 3.16 -6.99
CA THR A 69 -3.02 2.08 -7.41
C THR A 69 -2.34 2.40 -8.74
N VAL A 70 -2.92 3.26 -9.57
CA VAL A 70 -2.31 3.75 -10.82
C VAL A 70 -1.74 5.16 -10.64
N ILE A 71 -2.47 6.07 -9.99
CA ILE A 71 -2.08 7.47 -9.87
C ILE A 71 -0.79 7.63 -9.07
N ARG A 72 -0.64 6.94 -7.92
CA ARG A 72 0.53 7.12 -7.04
C ARG A 72 1.83 6.62 -7.64
N PRO A 73 1.90 5.43 -8.29
CA PRO A 73 3.12 5.03 -8.99
C PRO A 73 3.54 6.03 -10.07
N ILE A 74 2.58 6.57 -10.83
CA ILE A 74 2.88 7.60 -11.84
C ILE A 74 3.41 8.86 -11.16
N ALA A 75 2.74 9.36 -10.12
CA ALA A 75 3.18 10.53 -9.38
C ALA A 75 4.59 10.34 -8.78
N GLY A 76 4.84 9.20 -8.13
CA GLY A 76 6.15 8.86 -7.56
C GLY A 76 7.25 8.73 -8.63
N ALA A 77 6.93 8.18 -9.80
CA ALA A 77 7.85 8.14 -10.93
C ALA A 77 8.18 9.55 -11.45
N VAL A 78 7.16 10.39 -11.64
CA VAL A 78 7.34 11.77 -12.13
C VAL A 78 8.16 12.58 -11.13
N VAL A 79 7.80 12.58 -9.84
CA VAL A 79 8.54 13.33 -8.81
C VAL A 79 9.99 12.86 -8.73
N ALA A 80 10.25 11.55 -8.76
CA ALA A 80 11.62 11.05 -8.74
C ALA A 80 12.40 11.40 -10.02
N ALA A 81 11.78 11.36 -11.20
CA ALA A 81 12.41 11.76 -12.44
C ALA A 81 12.76 13.25 -12.47
N LEU A 82 11.84 14.11 -11.99
CA LEU A 82 12.05 15.55 -11.94
C LEU A 82 13.19 15.91 -10.98
N LEU A 83 13.19 15.36 -9.76
CA LEU A 83 14.27 15.58 -8.80
C LEU A 83 15.63 15.09 -9.35
N ALA A 84 15.67 13.92 -10.02
CA ALA A 84 16.92 13.42 -10.60
C ALA A 84 17.42 14.27 -11.77
N GLY A 85 16.51 14.86 -12.53
CA GLY A 85 16.83 15.81 -13.59
C GLY A 85 17.41 17.12 -13.06
N GLN A 86 16.98 17.57 -11.87
CA GLN A 86 17.48 18.78 -11.22
C GLN A 86 18.95 18.63 -10.79
N ASP A 87 19.29 17.52 -10.12
CA ASP A 87 20.62 17.32 -9.53
C ASP A 87 21.60 16.58 -10.47
N GLY A 88 21.13 16.09 -11.61
CA GLY A 88 21.92 15.32 -12.59
C GLY A 88 22.42 13.96 -12.09
N SER A 89 21.91 13.47 -10.96
CA SER A 89 22.46 12.32 -10.23
C SER A 89 22.20 10.96 -10.88
N LEU A 90 21.09 10.81 -11.60
CA LEU A 90 20.68 9.57 -12.26
C LEU A 90 19.95 9.88 -13.58
N PRO A 91 19.99 8.96 -14.57
CA PRO A 91 19.09 9.05 -15.71
C PRO A 91 17.64 9.16 -15.25
N GLN A 92 16.89 10.15 -15.75
CA GLN A 92 15.51 10.41 -15.33
C GLN A 92 14.60 9.18 -15.46
N LEU A 93 14.83 8.35 -16.49
CA LEU A 93 14.10 7.10 -16.69
C LEU A 93 14.35 6.10 -15.55
N ALA A 94 15.61 5.95 -15.12
CA ALA A 94 15.97 5.06 -14.02
C ALA A 94 15.41 5.58 -12.69
N ALA A 95 15.52 6.90 -12.45
CA ALA A 95 14.95 7.53 -11.27
C ALA A 95 13.42 7.40 -11.23
N GLY A 96 12.74 7.57 -12.36
CA GLY A 96 11.31 7.36 -12.49
C GLY A 96 10.90 5.91 -12.26
N ALA A 97 11.65 4.93 -12.79
CA ALA A 97 11.40 3.52 -12.52
C ALA A 97 11.55 3.17 -11.02
N VAL A 98 12.59 3.70 -10.37
CA VAL A 98 12.79 3.53 -8.91
C VAL A 98 11.66 4.21 -8.14
N GLY A 99 11.34 5.47 -8.45
CA GLY A 99 10.29 6.22 -7.78
C GLY A 99 8.92 5.57 -7.90
N GLY A 100 8.54 5.17 -9.11
CA GLY A 100 7.23 4.55 -9.38
C GLY A 100 7.09 3.16 -8.80
N THR A 101 8.14 2.32 -8.90
CA THR A 101 8.12 0.97 -8.31
C THR A 101 8.05 1.06 -6.78
N THR A 102 8.84 1.93 -6.17
CA THR A 102 8.81 2.13 -4.71
C THR A 102 7.46 2.69 -4.27
N ALA A 103 6.87 3.63 -5.02
CA ALA A 103 5.52 4.14 -4.75
C ALA A 103 4.45 3.04 -4.82
N LEU A 104 4.51 2.16 -5.83
CA LEU A 104 3.59 1.03 -5.94
C LEU A 104 3.70 0.08 -4.74
N LEU A 105 4.93 -0.27 -4.35
CA LEU A 105 5.17 -1.15 -3.21
C LEU A 105 4.69 -0.53 -1.90
N SER A 106 4.96 0.75 -1.67
CA SER A 106 4.46 1.49 -0.50
C SER A 106 2.94 1.57 -0.48
N HIS A 107 2.30 1.81 -1.63
CA HIS A 107 0.84 1.82 -1.74
C HIS A 107 0.24 0.46 -1.38
N PHE A 108 0.87 -0.65 -1.81
CA PHE A 108 0.44 -1.97 -1.37
C PHE A 108 0.58 -2.18 0.13
N VAL A 109 1.63 -1.65 0.78
CA VAL A 109 1.75 -1.65 2.24
C VAL A 109 0.59 -0.89 2.89
N LYS A 110 0.26 0.31 2.42
CA LYS A 110 -0.87 1.13 2.91
C LYS A 110 -2.20 0.40 2.72
N ALA A 111 -2.53 0.00 1.50
CA ALA A 111 -3.77 -0.70 1.17
C ALA A 111 -3.92 -2.02 1.95
N GLY A 112 -2.82 -2.78 2.11
CA GLY A 112 -2.81 -3.99 2.92
C GLY A 112 -3.05 -3.75 4.40
N THR A 113 -2.51 -2.64 4.95
CA THR A 113 -2.76 -2.22 6.33
C THR A 113 -4.20 -1.79 6.52
N ARG A 114 -4.77 -1.02 5.58
CA ARG A 114 -6.19 -0.64 5.55
C ARG A 114 -7.10 -1.86 5.55
N MET A 115 -6.83 -2.86 4.70
CA MET A 115 -7.60 -4.12 4.71
C MET A 115 -7.55 -4.84 6.05
N ALA A 116 -6.42 -4.82 6.76
CA ALA A 116 -6.29 -5.44 8.07
C ALA A 116 -7.09 -4.69 9.14
N VAL A 117 -7.01 -3.36 9.16
CA VAL A 117 -7.72 -2.50 10.13
C VAL A 117 -9.23 -2.46 9.86
N ASN A 118 -9.65 -2.42 8.60
CA ASN A 118 -11.06 -2.38 8.21
C ASN A 118 -11.81 -3.72 8.45
N THR A 119 -11.14 -4.76 8.97
CA THR A 119 -11.84 -5.97 9.41
C THR A 119 -12.82 -5.70 10.56
N THR A 120 -12.50 -4.71 11.41
CA THR A 120 -13.41 -4.15 12.41
C THR A 120 -13.31 -2.61 12.32
N PRO A 121 -14.25 -1.93 11.64
CA PRO A 121 -14.15 -0.50 11.39
C PRO A 121 -14.32 0.30 12.68
N GLU A 122 -13.20 0.73 13.26
CA GLU A 122 -13.16 1.66 14.39
C GLU A 122 -12.73 3.05 13.90
N PRO A 123 -13.59 4.09 13.95
CA PRO A 123 -13.31 5.41 13.39
C PRO A 123 -12.02 6.03 13.92
N PHE A 124 -11.71 5.80 15.20
CA PHE A 124 -10.50 6.32 15.84
C PHE A 124 -9.23 5.73 15.25
N SER A 125 -9.23 4.42 14.98
CA SER A 125 -8.08 3.71 14.40
C SER A 125 -7.77 4.18 12.98
N ASN A 126 -8.80 4.44 12.17
CA ASN A 126 -8.63 4.97 10.81
C ASN A 126 -8.09 6.40 10.80
N VAL A 127 -8.59 7.26 11.70
CA VAL A 127 -8.09 8.62 11.85
C VAL A 127 -6.64 8.63 12.34
N ALA A 128 -6.34 7.84 13.37
CA ALA A 128 -4.98 7.76 13.92
C ALA A 128 -3.98 7.23 12.88
N LEU A 129 -4.37 6.19 12.12
CA LEU A 129 -3.54 5.63 11.07
C LEU A 129 -3.28 6.63 9.93
N SER A 130 -4.35 7.26 9.41
CA SER A 130 -4.23 8.27 8.34
C SER A 130 -3.35 9.47 8.77
N LEU A 131 -3.53 9.97 10.01
CA LEU A 131 -2.69 11.04 10.54
C LEU A 131 -1.23 10.59 10.73
N ALA A 132 -0.99 9.36 11.19
CA ALA A 132 0.36 8.83 11.33
C ALA A 132 1.04 8.66 9.97
N GLU A 133 0.30 8.23 8.95
CA GLU A 133 0.77 8.15 7.55
C GLU A 133 1.18 9.53 7.04
N ASP A 134 0.30 10.53 7.16
CA ASP A 134 0.54 11.89 6.67
C ASP A 134 1.70 12.59 7.39
N LEU A 135 1.74 12.49 8.72
CA LEU A 135 2.83 13.06 9.52
C LEU A 135 4.15 12.31 9.28
N GLY A 136 4.09 10.99 9.09
CA GLY A 136 5.26 10.18 8.75
C GLY A 136 5.84 10.55 7.39
N VAL A 137 4.98 10.74 6.38
CA VAL A 137 5.36 11.25 5.05
C VAL A 137 5.99 12.64 5.19
N ALA A 138 5.33 13.55 5.90
CA ALA A 138 5.83 14.91 6.09
C ALA A 138 7.19 14.93 6.78
N ALA A 139 7.36 14.15 7.85
CA ALA A 139 8.61 14.04 8.59
C ALA A 139 9.73 13.46 7.71
N ILE A 140 9.49 12.36 7.00
CA ILE A 140 10.53 11.71 6.19
C ILE A 140 10.90 12.53 4.96
N VAL A 141 9.94 13.17 4.29
CA VAL A 141 10.20 14.06 3.15
C VAL A 141 11.01 15.28 3.59
N THR A 142 10.60 15.92 4.69
CA THR A 142 11.34 17.06 5.25
C THR A 142 12.75 16.63 5.67
N PHE A 143 12.88 15.49 6.34
CA PHE A 143 14.17 14.95 6.75
C PHE A 143 15.07 14.59 5.56
N ALA A 144 14.48 14.16 4.44
CA ALA A 144 15.22 13.82 3.22
C ALA A 144 15.93 15.03 2.59
N ILE A 145 15.44 16.25 2.81
CA ILE A 145 16.11 17.47 2.34
C ILE A 145 17.44 17.66 3.06
N PHE A 146 17.46 17.45 4.38
CA PHE A 146 18.67 17.66 5.17
C PHE A 146 19.58 16.43 5.21
N ASN A 147 19.02 15.23 5.12
CA ASN A 147 19.72 13.96 5.30
C ASN A 147 19.20 12.89 4.32
N PRO A 148 19.44 13.04 3.00
CA PRO A 148 18.81 12.22 1.96
C PRO A 148 19.13 10.72 2.08
N VAL A 149 20.37 10.39 2.46
CA VAL A 149 20.82 8.99 2.63
C VAL A 149 20.12 8.35 3.83
N ALA A 150 20.10 9.02 4.98
CA ALA A 150 19.45 8.50 6.18
C ALA A 150 17.94 8.33 5.97
N ALA A 151 17.28 9.31 5.34
CA ALA A 151 15.86 9.21 4.99
C ALA A 151 15.58 8.03 4.05
N SER A 152 16.45 7.79 3.07
CA SER A 152 16.34 6.64 2.15
C SER A 152 16.47 5.30 2.88
N ILE A 153 17.40 5.20 3.84
CA ILE A 153 17.55 4.00 4.68
C ILE A 153 16.30 3.76 5.52
N ILE A 154 15.78 4.80 6.18
CA ILE A 154 14.56 4.70 6.99
C ILE A 154 13.38 4.25 6.13
N ALA A 155 13.17 4.89 4.97
CA ALA A 155 12.13 4.52 4.02
C ALA A 155 12.27 3.05 3.56
N ALA A 156 13.50 2.60 3.27
CA ALA A 156 13.76 1.23 2.85
C ALA A 156 13.45 0.21 3.96
N VAL A 157 13.81 0.52 5.21
CA VAL A 157 13.49 -0.32 6.37
C VAL A 157 11.98 -0.40 6.58
N LEU A 158 11.28 0.73 6.57
CA LEU A 158 9.82 0.78 6.73
C LEU A 158 9.11 0.01 5.62
N LEU A 159 9.54 0.19 4.37
CA LEU A 159 8.99 -0.52 3.23
C LEU A 159 9.20 -2.03 3.34
N THR A 160 10.43 -2.45 3.65
CA THR A 160 10.79 -3.87 3.78
C THR A 160 10.00 -4.53 4.90
N LEU A 161 9.88 -3.86 6.06
CA LEU A 161 9.10 -4.35 7.19
C LEU A 161 7.62 -4.47 6.83
N GLY A 162 7.04 -3.45 6.19
CA GLY A 162 5.65 -3.47 5.75
C GLY A 162 5.36 -4.60 4.76
N LEU A 163 6.21 -4.76 3.74
CA LEU A 163 6.09 -5.86 2.77
C LEU A 163 6.26 -7.23 3.42
N ALA A 164 7.19 -7.38 4.36
CA ALA A 164 7.37 -8.62 5.11
C ALA A 164 6.12 -8.96 5.92
N ILE A 165 5.55 -8.00 6.66
CA ILE A 165 4.31 -8.20 7.43
C ILE A 165 3.16 -8.63 6.52
N LEU A 166 2.95 -7.94 5.39
CA LEU A 166 1.92 -8.30 4.42
C LEU A 166 2.13 -9.70 3.85
N PHE A 167 3.37 -10.04 3.49
CA PHE A 167 3.71 -11.37 3.00
C PHE A 167 3.40 -12.45 4.04
N PHE A 168 3.81 -12.26 5.30
CA PHE A 168 3.51 -13.19 6.39
C PHE A 168 2.00 -13.35 6.62
N LEU A 169 1.24 -12.26 6.61
CA LEU A 169 -0.20 -12.28 6.77
C LEU A 169 -0.88 -13.03 5.62
N ALA A 170 -0.49 -12.74 4.37
CA ALA A 170 -1.00 -13.43 3.19
C ALA A 170 -0.69 -14.93 3.23
N GLN A 171 0.51 -15.33 3.64
CA GLN A 171 0.89 -16.73 3.83
C GLN A 171 0.03 -17.41 4.90
N LYS A 172 -0.22 -16.74 6.04
CA LYS A 172 -1.06 -17.28 7.12
C LYS A 172 -2.50 -17.49 6.67
N ILE A 173 -3.07 -16.52 5.95
CA ILE A 173 -4.43 -16.61 5.38
C ILE A 173 -4.50 -17.76 4.37
N ARG A 174 -3.57 -17.83 3.42
CA ARG A 174 -3.51 -18.92 2.42
C ARG A 174 -3.42 -20.29 3.08
N ARG A 175 -2.57 -20.45 4.11
CA ARG A 175 -2.44 -21.71 4.86
C ARG A 175 -3.74 -22.07 5.58
N PHE A 176 -4.43 -21.11 6.18
CA PHE A 176 -5.71 -21.33 6.84
C PHE A 176 -6.80 -21.77 5.86
N LEU A 177 -6.90 -21.11 4.70
CA LEU A 177 -7.87 -21.45 3.66
C LEU A 177 -7.64 -22.86 3.10
N ARG A 178 -6.38 -23.25 2.86
CA ARG A 178 -6.01 -24.61 2.42
C ARG A 178 -6.39 -25.68 3.46
N ARG A 179 -6.17 -25.42 4.75
CA ARG A 179 -6.62 -26.34 5.82
C ARG A 179 -8.14 -26.45 5.88
N ARG A 180 -8.86 -25.36 5.59
CA ARG A 180 -10.33 -25.35 5.59
C ARG A 180 -10.91 -26.09 4.38
N SER A 181 -10.28 -26.03 3.20
CA SER A 181 -10.72 -26.79 2.04
C SER A 181 -10.54 -28.30 2.24
N GLN A 182 -9.38 -28.72 2.77
CA GLN A 182 -9.11 -30.14 3.09
C GLN A 182 -10.13 -30.72 4.08
N ARG A 183 -10.45 -29.99 5.16
CA ARG A 183 -11.48 -30.40 6.13
C ARG A 183 -12.89 -30.48 5.54
N ARG A 184 -13.18 -29.72 4.48
CA ARG A 184 -14.48 -29.80 3.77
C ARG A 184 -14.53 -31.05 2.90
N GLU A 185 -13.46 -31.35 2.18
CA GLU A 185 -13.32 -32.56 1.35
C GLU A 185 -13.40 -33.83 2.21
N GLU A 186 -12.68 -33.89 3.33
CA GLU A 186 -12.75 -35.03 4.27
C GLU A 186 -14.18 -35.26 4.80
N LYS A 187 -14.90 -34.19 5.15
CA LYS A 187 -16.30 -34.28 5.60
C LYS A 187 -17.24 -34.75 4.50
N GLN A 188 -17.03 -34.30 3.25
CA GLN A 188 -17.83 -34.73 2.10
C GLN A 188 -17.61 -36.21 1.78
N LEU A 189 -16.35 -36.66 1.79
CA LEU A 189 -15.99 -38.07 1.61
C LEU A 189 -16.57 -38.94 2.72
N ALA A 190 -16.47 -38.51 3.99
CA ALA A 190 -17.07 -39.22 5.12
C ALA A 190 -18.60 -39.32 5.03
N TYR A 191 -19.27 -38.25 4.56
CA TYR A 191 -20.72 -38.26 4.34
C TYR A 191 -21.13 -39.19 3.19
N ALA A 192 -20.40 -39.16 2.07
CA ALA A 192 -20.63 -40.03 0.92
C ALA A 192 -20.46 -41.52 1.30
N GLY A 193 -19.40 -41.85 2.06
CA GLY A 193 -19.16 -43.21 2.56
C GLY A 193 -20.27 -43.73 3.48
N ARG A 194 -20.75 -42.90 4.43
CA ARG A 194 -21.89 -43.26 5.29
C ARG A 194 -23.18 -43.48 4.51
N ARG A 195 -23.41 -42.72 3.44
CA ARG A 195 -24.60 -42.87 2.59
C ARG A 195 -24.54 -44.17 1.79
N ALA A 196 -23.39 -44.51 1.21
CA ALA A 196 -23.19 -45.76 0.47
C ALA A 196 -23.41 -47.00 1.34
N ALA A 197 -22.88 -47.00 2.58
CA ALA A 197 -23.05 -48.08 3.54
C ALA A 197 -24.52 -48.28 3.96
N ARG A 198 -25.35 -47.23 3.97
CA ARG A 198 -26.79 -47.30 4.29
C ARG A 198 -27.64 -47.87 3.15
N THR A 199 -27.16 -47.80 1.92
CA THR A 199 -27.87 -48.27 0.72
C THR A 199 -27.50 -49.69 0.32
N GLN A 200 -26.53 -50.30 1.01
CA GLN A 200 -26.10 -51.66 0.72
C GLN A 200 -27.12 -52.64 1.31
N PRO A 201 -27.70 -53.56 0.50
CA PRO A 201 -28.62 -54.57 1.01
C PRO A 201 -27.91 -55.44 2.06
N PRO A 202 -28.63 -55.99 3.05
CA PRO A 202 -28.05 -56.96 3.97
C PRO A 202 -27.45 -58.13 3.16
N PRO A 203 -26.31 -58.70 3.62
CA PRO A 203 -25.69 -59.83 2.96
C PRO A 203 -26.69 -60.98 2.90
N ASP A 204 -26.80 -61.59 1.72
CA ASP A 204 -27.68 -62.72 1.47
C ASP A 204 -27.18 -63.93 2.29
N GLU A 205 -27.94 -64.33 3.31
CA GLU A 205 -27.61 -65.46 4.21
C GLU A 205 -27.82 -66.84 3.54
N SER A 206 -28.00 -66.90 2.22
CA SER A 206 -28.39 -68.14 1.51
C SER A 206 -27.26 -69.17 1.25
N ASP A 207 -26.01 -68.91 1.64
CA ASP A 207 -24.87 -69.82 1.41
C ASP A 207 -24.56 -70.80 2.56
N HIS A 208 -25.46 -70.97 3.53
CA HIS A 208 -25.32 -71.95 4.61
C HIS A 208 -26.44 -73.00 4.58
N PHE A 209 -26.42 -73.90 3.59
CA PHE A 209 -27.17 -75.16 3.62
C PHE A 209 -26.35 -76.32 3.03
#